data_AF-A0A0E3UZQ0-F1
#
_entry.id   AF-A0A0E3UZQ0-F1
#
_cell.length_a   1.000
_cell.length_b   1.000
_cell.length_c   1.000
_cell.angle_alpha   90.00
_cell.angle_beta   90.00
_cell.angle_gamma   90.00
#
_symmetry.space_group_name_H-M   'P 1'
#
loop_
_entity.id
_entity.type
_entity.pdbx_description
1 polymer ?
#
loop_
_entity_poly.entity_id
_entity_poly.type
_entity_poly.pdbx_seq_one_letter_code
_entity_poly.pdbx_strand_id
1 'polypeptide(L)' 'MKIGERGVICCLQDPEMGLKLLEMGCIPGTEVKMNSRAPLGDPITIIVNNYTLSLRLDEAETILLKQ' A
#
# COMPACT_ATOMS: atom_id res chain seq x y z
N MET A 1 -8.82 -0.52 -5.00
CA MET A 1 -8.61 0.89 -5.39
C MET A 1 -8.37 1.00 -6.88
N LYS A 2 -8.85 2.07 -7.51
CA LYS A 2 -8.50 2.49 -8.88
C LYS A 2 -7.32 3.45 -8.86
N ILE A 3 -6.63 3.59 -9.99
CA ILE A 3 -5.54 4.58 -10.13
C ILE A 3 -6.08 5.98 -9.81
N GLY A 4 -5.37 6.70 -8.94
CA GLY A 4 -5.75 8.03 -8.46
C GLY A 4 -6.55 8.04 -7.15
N GLU A 5 -7.17 6.93 -6.77
CA GLU A 5 -7.91 6.83 -5.49
C GLU A 5 -6.95 6.90 -4.29
N ARG A 6 -7.49 7.41 -3.17
CA ARG A 6 -6.80 7.51 -1.89
C ARG A 6 -7.51 6.66 -0.85
N GLY A 7 -6.75 6.21 0.14
CA GLY A 7 -7.28 5.54 1.32
C GLY A 7 -6.32 5.70 2.49
N VAL A 8 -6.81 5.51 3.70
CA VAL A 8 -6.00 5.60 4.91
C VAL A 8 -5.75 4.20 5.43
N ILE A 9 -4.49 3.86 5.72
CA ILE A 9 -4.15 2.55 6.31
C ILE A 9 -4.87 2.40 7.65
N CYS A 10 -5.66 1.34 7.78
CA CYS A 10 -6.38 1.00 8.99
C CYS A 10 -5.56 0.02 9.84
N CYS A 11 -5.09 -1.06 9.22
CA CYS A 11 -4.30 -2.10 9.87
C CYS A 11 -3.59 -2.98 8.82
N LEU A 12 -2.61 -3.77 9.29
CA LEU A 12 -1.84 -4.73 8.50
C LEU A 12 -2.17 -6.14 9.00
N GLN A 13 -2.57 -7.04 8.10
CA GLN A 13 -3.06 -8.37 8.49
C GLN A 13 -1.96 -9.40 8.72
N ASP A 14 -0.82 -9.27 8.04
CA ASP A 14 0.30 -10.20 8.15
C ASP A 14 1.39 -9.62 9.08
N PRO A 15 1.80 -10.32 10.16
CA PRO A 15 2.80 -9.77 11.09
C PRO A 15 4.21 -9.61 10.50
N GLU A 16 4.65 -10.52 9.63
CA GLU A 16 6.01 -10.49 9.08
C GLU A 16 6.13 -9.43 7.98
N MET A 17 5.19 -9.43 7.04
CA MET A 17 5.06 -8.41 6.01
C MET A 17 4.72 -7.06 6.64
N GLY A 18 3.86 -7.06 7.66
CA GLY A 18 3.48 -5.87 8.40
C GLY A 18 4.70 -5.16 8.98
N LEU A 19 5.64 -5.89 9.57
CA LEU A 19 6.88 -5.29 10.08
C LEU A 19 7.67 -4.59 8.96
N LYS A 20 7.85 -5.23 7.80
CA LYS A 20 8.54 -4.66 6.64
C LYS A 20 7.81 -3.41 6.12
N LEU A 21 6.48 -3.45 6.03
CA LEU A 21 5.64 -2.33 5.61
C LEU A 21 5.73 -1.14 6.57
N LEU A 22 5.75 -1.40 7.89
CA LEU A 22 5.94 -0.36 8.92
C LEU A 22 7.31 0.31 8.77
N GLU A 23 8.38 -0.45 8.55
CA GLU A 23 9.73 0.08 8.30
C GLU A 23 9.78 0.98 7.05
N MET A 24 8.98 0.65 6.03
CA MET A 24 8.82 1.49 4.84
C MET A 24 7.91 2.71 5.08
N GLY A 25 7.19 2.81 6.20
CA GLY A 25 6.32 3.94 6.52
C GLY A 25 4.85 3.75 6.12
N CYS A 26 4.45 2.52 5.78
CA CYS A 26 3.04 2.11 5.65
C CYS A 26 2.44 1.84 7.04
N ILE A 27 2.30 2.89 7.84
CA ILE A 27 1.77 2.81 9.21
C ILE A 27 0.26 3.09 9.25
N PRO A 28 -0.49 2.49 10.20
CA PRO A 28 -1.89 2.86 10.43
C PRO A 28 -2.06 4.37 10.63
N GLY A 29 -3.01 4.96 9.90
CA GLY A 29 -3.25 6.40 9.86
C GLY A 29 -2.58 7.11 8.68
N THR A 30 -1.68 6.45 7.94
CA THR A 30 -1.06 7.05 6.75
C THR A 30 -2.00 7.03 5.56
N GLU A 31 -2.14 8.18 4.89
CA GLU A 31 -2.81 8.26 3.61
C GLU A 31 -1.92 7.69 2.51
N VAL A 32 -2.49 6.83 1.69
CA VAL A 32 -1.85 6.27 0.50
C VAL A 32 -2.68 6.55 -0.73
N LYS A 33 -2.02 6.74 -1.87
CA LYS A 33 -2.66 6.97 -3.17
C LYS A 33 -2.25 5.90 -4.17
N MET A 34 -3.20 5.28 -4.84
CA MET A 34 -2.91 4.36 -5.94
C MET A 34 -2.27 5.13 -7.11
N ASN A 35 -1.06 4.76 -7.49
CA ASN A 35 -0.27 5.48 -8.49
C ASN A 35 -0.26 4.78 -9.85
N SER A 36 0.11 3.50 -9.89
CA SER A 36 0.11 2.72 -11.13
C SER A 36 0.00 1.23 -10.87
N ARG A 37 -0.22 0.47 -11.94
CA ARG A 37 -0.24 -0.99 -11.94
C ARG A 37 0.54 -1.47 -13.17
N ALA A 38 1.35 -2.50 -13.01
CA ALA A 38 2.06 -3.11 -14.11
C ALA A 38 1.09 -3.66 -15.18
N PRO A 39 1.52 -3.83 -16.45
CA PRO A 39 0.63 -4.31 -17.52
C PRO A 39 -0.03 -5.66 -17.24
N LEU A 40 0.65 -6.54 -16.49
CA LEU A 40 0.15 -7.86 -16.10
C LEU A 40 -0.55 -7.87 -14.73
N GLY A 41 -0.70 -6.71 -14.10
CA GLY A 41 -1.39 -6.56 -12.82
C GLY A 41 -0.49 -6.50 -11.58
N ASP A 42 0.74 -7.03 -11.66
CA ASP A 42 1.72 -7.11 -10.57
C ASP A 42 3.10 -6.63 -11.04
N PRO A 43 3.82 -5.76 -10.30
CA PRO A 43 3.42 -5.09 -9.06
C PRO A 43 2.47 -3.89 -9.27
N ILE A 44 1.96 -3.38 -8.16
CA ILE A 44 1.32 -2.07 -8.09
C ILE A 44 2.28 -1.04 -7.47
N THR A 45 2.04 0.24 -7.74
CA THR A 45 2.71 1.32 -7.03
C THR A 45 1.71 2.21 -6.31
N ILE A 46 2.07 2.60 -5.09
CA ILE A 46 1.32 3.55 -4.27
C ILE A 46 2.22 4.72 -3.89
N ILE A 47 1.64 5.88 -3.64
CA ILE A 47 2.34 7.01 -3.03
C ILE A 47 2.06 6.98 -1.54
N VAL A 48 3.11 6.97 -0.74
CA VAL A 48 3.11 6.99 0.73
C VAL A 48 4.11 8.06 1.16
N ASN A 49 3.76 8.96 2.08
CA ASN A 49 4.67 9.99 2.61
C ASN A 49 5.55 10.68 1.53
N ASN A 50 4.92 11.08 0.41
CA ASN A 50 5.56 11.78 -0.71
C ASN A 50 6.60 10.98 -1.52
N TYR A 51 6.68 9.66 -1.36
CA TYR A 51 7.50 8.80 -2.22
C TYR A 51 6.65 7.68 -2.84
N THR A 52 7.16 7.06 -3.90
CA THR A 52 6.49 5.94 -4.59
C THR A 52 7.01 4.63 -4.04
N LEU A 53 6.11 3.81 -3.51
CA LEU A 53 6.40 2.44 -3.08
C LEU A 53 5.84 1.46 -4.11
N SER A 54 6.66 0.52 -4.56
CA SER A 54 6.23 -0.61 -5.38
C SER A 54 5.97 -1.81 -4.47
N LEU A 55 4.79 -2.40 -4.59
CA LEU A 55 4.38 -3.58 -3.82
C LEU A 55 3.88 -4.64 -4.77
N ARG A 56 4.24 -5.89 -4.50
CA ARG A 56 3.56 -7.01 -5.14
C ARG A 56 2.11 -7.08 -4.67
N LEU A 57 1.25 -7.72 -5.45
CA LEU A 57 -0.17 -7.84 -5.14
C LEU A 57 -0.41 -8.54 -3.80
N ASP A 58 0.32 -9.61 -3.51
CA ASP A 58 0.24 -10.35 -2.24
C ASP A 58 0.68 -9.49 -1.05
N GLU A 59 1.70 -8.66 -1.20
CA GLU A 59 2.12 -7.69 -0.17
C GLU A 59 1.04 -6.63 0.06
N ALA A 60 0.50 -6.06 -1.02
CA ALA A 60 -0.52 -5.02 -0.97
C ALA A 60 -1.86 -5.52 -0.38
N GLU A 61 -2.21 -6.79 -0.59
CA GLU A 61 -3.42 -7.41 -0.02
C GLU A 61 -3.40 -7.46 1.51
N THR A 62 -2.22 -7.41 2.13
CA THR A 62 -2.08 -7.36 3.60
C THR A 62 -2.41 -5.99 4.20
N ILE A 63 -2.57 -4.96 3.37
CA ILE A 63 -2.84 -3.57 3.79
C ILE A 63 -4.35 -3.30 3.73
N LEU A 64 -4.99 -3.18 4.89
CA LEU A 64 -6.39 -2.80 4.97
C LEU A 64 -6.53 -1.27 5.01
N LEU A 65 -7.40 -0.74 4.16
CA LEU A 65 -7.68 0.70 4.08
C LEU A 65 -9.08 1.03 4.60
N LYS A 66 -9.22 2.21 5.20
CA LYS A 66 -10.51 2.86 5.49
C LYS A 66 -10.69 4.11 4.61
N GLN A 67 -11.94 4.46 4.37
CA GLN A 67 -12.32 5.72 3.70
C GLN A 67 -12.11 6.91 4.63
#